data_AF-A0A3P7QP31-F1
#
_entry.id   AF-A0A3P7QP31-F1
#
_cell.length_a   1.000
_cell.length_b   1.000
_cell.length_c   1.000
_cell.angle_alpha   90.00
_cell.angle_beta   90.00
_cell.angle_gamma   90.00
#
_symmetry.space_group_name_H-M   'P 1'
#
loop_
_entity.id
_entity.type
_entity.pdbx_description
1 polymer ?
#
loop_
_entity_poly.entity_id
_entity_poly.type
_entity_poly.pdbx_seq_one_letter_code
_entity_poly.pdbx_strand_id
1 'polypeptide(L)'
;MFLVVDYDICLTCVKVILYNFRAEGPRGTLTISNITVFLDREFVNSQLKYSAHRDDIYYFIVLLRYGCDVQHTSLVTSDEGIRKNGLLEFNYYLTLKDLPPDFVCAMEIYGLKTKQEHISHEVKYRLGSASTLGKKQRPKFSTLKPSFGGSSAVVEPAFQLVGRLTIDIDTQSRKLTLQDVLAPL
;
A
#
# COMPACT_ATOMS: atom_id res chain seq x y z
N MET A 1 0.80 -29.06 14.64
CA MET A 1 -0.30 -28.08 14.69
C MET A 1 0.20 -26.85 13.97
N PHE A 2 -0.02 -26.77 12.65
CA PHE A 2 0.38 -25.63 11.85
C PHE A 2 -0.77 -24.64 11.89
N LEU A 3 -0.57 -23.48 12.52
CA LEU A 3 -1.45 -22.33 12.36
C LEU A 3 -1.23 -21.82 10.94
N VAL A 4 -2.16 -22.16 10.04
CA VAL A 4 -2.29 -21.45 8.77
C VAL A 4 -2.93 -20.11 9.13
N VAL A 5 -2.16 -19.03 9.02
CA VAL A 5 -2.68 -17.67 9.10
C VAL A 5 -3.14 -17.34 7.69
N ASP A 6 -4.44 -17.42 7.44
CA ASP A 6 -5.03 -17.10 6.15
C ASP A 6 -4.96 -15.58 5.90
N TYR A 7 -4.06 -15.15 5.02
CA TYR A 7 -3.96 -13.77 4.52
C TYR A 7 -5.04 -13.55 3.46
N ASP A 8 -6.27 -13.40 3.94
CA ASP A 8 -7.45 -13.33 3.10
C ASP A 8 -7.62 -11.93 2.50
N ILE A 9 -7.75 -11.85 1.18
CA ILE A 9 -8.35 -10.69 0.51
C ILE A 9 -9.81 -11.04 0.19
N CYS A 10 -10.74 -10.27 0.73
CA CYS A 10 -12.15 -10.44 0.41
C CYS A 10 -12.52 -9.46 -0.70
N LEU A 11 -12.71 -9.99 -1.92
CA LEU A 11 -13.29 -9.29 -3.05
C LEU A 11 -14.79 -9.50 -3.03
N THR A 12 -15.53 -8.53 -2.52
CA THR A 12 -16.98 -8.73 -2.34
C THR A 12 -17.72 -8.82 -3.68
N CYS A 13 -17.16 -8.29 -4.78
CA CYS A 13 -17.74 -8.37 -6.13
C CYS A 13 -16.66 -8.44 -7.22
N VAL A 14 -16.62 -9.55 -7.95
CA VAL A 14 -15.99 -9.66 -9.28
C VAL A 14 -17.11 -9.83 -10.29
N LYS A 15 -17.28 -8.86 -11.19
CA LYS A 15 -18.27 -8.94 -12.27
C LYS A 15 -17.55 -8.97 -13.61
N VAL A 16 -17.61 -10.12 -14.28
CA VAL A 16 -17.17 -10.30 -15.66
C VAL A 16 -18.40 -10.27 -16.54
N ILE A 17 -18.48 -9.31 -17.47
CA ILE A 17 -19.54 -9.27 -18.48
C ILE A 17 -18.92 -9.44 -19.85
N LEU A 18 -19.24 -10.56 -20.52
CA LEU A 18 -18.84 -10.81 -21.90
C LEU A 18 -19.89 -10.28 -22.88
N TYR A 19 -19.44 -9.55 -23.88
CA TYR A 19 -20.21 -9.05 -25.02
C TYR A 19 -19.58 -9.55 -26.31
N ASN A 20 -20.41 -9.94 -27.28
CA ASN A 20 -19.94 -10.40 -28.58
C ASN A 20 -19.66 -9.20 -29.49
N PHE A 21 -18.39 -8.92 -29.77
CA PHE A 21 -17.97 -7.93 -30.76
C PHE A 21 -17.15 -8.66 -31.84
N ARG A 22 -17.36 -8.30 -33.10
CA ARG A 22 -17.02 -9.06 -34.33
C ARG A 22 -15.58 -9.62 -34.43
N ALA A 23 -15.43 -10.60 -35.33
CA ALA A 23 -14.21 -11.21 -35.93
C ALA A 23 -13.15 -11.83 -35.00
N GLU A 24 -12.91 -11.30 -33.80
CA GLU A 24 -11.84 -11.76 -32.89
C GLU A 24 -12.34 -12.59 -31.70
N GLY A 25 -13.65 -12.84 -31.60
CA GLY A 25 -14.27 -13.61 -30.50
C GLY A 25 -14.89 -12.71 -29.42
N PRO A 26 -15.53 -13.31 -28.39
CA PRO A 26 -16.23 -12.55 -27.35
C PRO A 26 -15.25 -11.75 -26.50
N ARG A 27 -15.60 -10.50 -26.19
CA ARG A 27 -14.79 -9.57 -25.39
C ARG A 27 -15.54 -9.18 -24.11
N GLY A 28 -14.80 -8.91 -23.05
CA GLY A 28 -15.33 -8.77 -21.70
C GLY A 28 -15.02 -7.46 -21.02
N THR A 29 -15.78 -7.14 -19.98
CA THR A 29 -15.43 -6.13 -18.99
C THR A 29 -15.30 -6.80 -17.63
N LEU A 30 -14.15 -6.63 -16.99
CA LEU A 30 -13.90 -7.00 -15.60
C LEU A 30 -14.08 -5.76 -14.74
N THR A 31 -14.98 -5.83 -13.75
CA THR A 31 -15.10 -4.81 -12.71
C THR A 31 -14.90 -5.44 -11.34
N ILE A 32 -13.99 -4.85 -10.56
CA ILE A 32 -13.69 -5.20 -9.18
C ILE A 32 -14.12 -4.03 -8.30
N SER A 33 -14.87 -4.31 -7.24
CA SER A 33 -15.28 -3.32 -6.26
C SER A 33 -15.19 -3.88 -4.85
N ASN A 34 -15.20 -2.99 -3.86
CA ASN A 34 -15.21 -3.35 -2.43
C ASN A 34 -14.04 -4.26 -2.09
N ILE A 35 -12.84 -3.85 -2.48
CA ILE A 35 -11.61 -4.57 -2.20
C ILE A 35 -11.30 -4.37 -0.72
N THR A 36 -11.18 -5.47 0.01
CA THR A 36 -10.83 -5.43 1.42
C THR A 36 -9.66 -6.36 1.71
N VAL A 37 -8.67 -5.84 2.43
CA VAL A 37 -7.42 -6.54 2.74
C VAL A 37 -7.22 -6.50 4.24
N PHE A 38 -6.87 -7.63 4.85
CA PHE A 38 -6.54 -7.67 6.26
C PHE A 38 -5.05 -7.36 6.48
N LEU A 39 -4.78 -6.58 7.51
CA LEU A 39 -3.46 -6.45 8.12
C LEU A 39 -3.20 -7.66 9.00
N ASP A 40 -1.93 -8.03 9.09
CA ASP A 40 -1.45 -9.08 9.98
C ASP A 40 -1.87 -8.80 11.43
N ARG A 41 -2.37 -9.84 12.11
CA ARG A 41 -2.98 -9.69 13.44
C ARG A 41 -1.93 -9.29 14.48
N GLU A 42 -0.74 -9.84 14.38
CA GLU A 42 0.40 -9.54 15.23
C GLU A 42 0.83 -8.08 15.04
N PHE A 43 0.86 -7.60 13.79
CA PHE A 43 1.06 -6.18 13.48
C PHE A 43 0.00 -5.29 14.16
N VAL A 44 -1.29 -5.57 13.98
CA VAL A 44 -2.39 -4.78 14.59
C VAL A 44 -2.26 -4.75 16.12
N ASN A 45 -2.01 -5.91 16.73
CA ASN A 45 -1.84 -6.03 18.18
C ASN A 45 -0.64 -5.23 18.70
N SER A 46 0.48 -5.23 17.95
CA SER A 46 1.68 -4.47 18.33
C SER A 46 1.40 -2.96 18.35
N GLN A 47 0.68 -2.45 17.35
CA GLN A 47 0.34 -1.03 17.18
C GLN A 47 -0.70 -0.52 18.21
N LEU A 48 -1.52 -1.44 18.74
CA LEU A 48 -2.46 -1.13 19.83
C LEU A 48 -1.78 -1.10 21.20
N LYS A 49 -0.83 -2.01 21.45
CA LYS A 49 -0.14 -2.13 22.75
C LYS A 49 0.95 -1.08 22.95
N TYR A 50 1.69 -0.74 21.89
CA TYR A 50 2.84 0.17 21.96
C TYR A 50 2.53 1.51 21.29
N SER A 51 1.51 2.21 21.80
CA SER A 51 1.07 3.52 21.29
C SER A 51 2.15 4.61 21.32
N ALA A 52 3.20 4.43 22.14
CA ALA A 52 4.32 5.35 22.27
C ALA A 52 5.37 5.23 21.14
N HIS A 53 5.30 4.23 20.25
CA HIS A 53 6.28 3.98 19.17
C HIS A 53 5.60 3.91 17.79
N ARG A 54 4.52 4.68 17.58
CA ARG A 54 3.83 4.81 16.29
C ARG A 54 4.62 5.63 15.27
N ASP A 55 5.93 5.46 15.24
CA ASP A 55 6.78 6.21 14.33
C ASP A 55 6.62 5.73 12.90
N ASP A 56 6.04 4.55 12.65
CA ASP A 56 5.88 3.99 11.30
C ASP A 56 4.40 4.04 10.87
N ILE A 57 4.14 4.68 9.73
CA ILE A 57 2.85 4.63 9.04
C ILE A 57 3.02 3.98 7.67
N TYR A 58 2.12 3.05 7.34
CA TYR A 58 2.10 2.39 6.05
C TYR A 58 0.98 2.96 5.18
N TYR A 59 1.29 3.23 3.92
CA TYR A 59 0.34 3.59 2.88
C TYR A 59 0.20 2.43 1.91
N PHE A 60 -1.03 2.09 1.54
CA PHE A 60 -1.35 1.01 0.63
C PHE A 60 -2.07 1.52 -0.61
N ILE A 61 -1.74 0.98 -1.76
CA ILE A 61 -2.43 1.18 -3.03
C ILE A 61 -2.63 -0.17 -3.71
N VAL A 62 -3.78 -0.35 -4.35
CA VAL A 62 -4.04 -1.53 -5.19
C VAL A 62 -3.97 -1.12 -6.66
N LEU A 63 -3.26 -1.90 -7.45
CA LEU A 63 -3.18 -1.79 -8.89
C LEU A 63 -3.82 -3.01 -9.54
N LEU A 64 -4.65 -2.79 -10.56
CA LEU A 64 -5.20 -3.84 -11.42
C LEU A 64 -4.61 -3.66 -12.82
N ARG A 65 -3.90 -4.67 -13.31
CA ARG A 65 -3.09 -4.60 -14.53
C ARG A 65 -3.50 -5.64 -15.55
N TYR A 66 -3.66 -5.22 -16.80
CA TYR A 66 -3.75 -6.10 -17.97
C TYR A 66 -3.03 -5.48 -19.17
N GLY A 67 -1.92 -6.09 -19.60
CA GLY A 67 -1.06 -5.53 -20.65
C GLY A 67 -0.54 -4.13 -20.26
N CYS A 68 -0.92 -3.12 -21.05
CA CYS A 68 -0.59 -1.71 -20.80
C CYS A 68 -1.67 -0.93 -20.03
N ASP A 69 -2.85 -1.52 -19.79
CA ASP A 69 -3.92 -0.89 -19.00
C ASP A 69 -3.69 -1.16 -17.50
N VAL A 70 -3.66 -0.07 -16.73
CA VAL A 70 -3.39 -0.07 -15.30
C VAL A 70 -4.41 0.82 -14.60
N GLN A 71 -5.30 0.19 -13.84
CA GLN A 71 -6.22 0.87 -12.94
C GLN A 71 -5.63 0.88 -11.53
N HIS A 72 -5.96 1.90 -10.73
CA HIS A 72 -5.44 2.02 -9.37
C HIS A 72 -6.48 2.62 -8.42
N THR A 73 -6.34 2.32 -7.14
CA THR A 73 -7.15 2.90 -6.06
C THR A 73 -6.52 4.19 -5.52
N SER A 74 -7.26 4.93 -4.70
CA SER A 74 -6.65 5.88 -3.77
C SER A 74 -5.82 5.18 -2.69
N LEU A 75 -4.94 5.93 -2.03
CA LEU A 75 -4.13 5.41 -0.92
C LEU A 75 -5.00 5.20 0.33
N VAL A 76 -4.73 4.11 1.05
CA VAL A 76 -5.30 3.80 2.37
C VAL A 76 -4.17 3.64 3.37
N THR A 77 -4.33 4.12 4.60
CA THR A 77 -3.28 4.04 5.63
C THR A 77 -3.49 2.88 6.59
N SER A 78 -2.40 2.40 7.19
CA SER A 78 -2.48 1.41 8.28
C SER A 78 -3.27 1.92 9.48
N ASP A 79 -3.30 3.24 9.74
CA ASP A 79 -4.05 3.80 10.86
C ASP A 79 -5.57 3.60 10.70
N GLU A 80 -6.08 3.67 9.47
CA GLU A 80 -7.48 3.41 9.14
C GLU A 80 -7.79 1.93 9.36
N GLY A 81 -6.90 1.04 8.90
CA GLY A 81 -7.02 -0.40 9.10
C GLY A 81 -7.03 -0.81 10.57
N ILE A 82 -6.10 -0.26 11.37
CA ILE A 82 -6.01 -0.54 12.81
C ILE A 82 -7.29 -0.14 13.55
N ARG A 83 -7.90 1.02 13.21
CA ARG A 83 -9.19 1.45 13.78
C ARG A 83 -10.34 0.50 13.44
N LYS A 84 -10.24 -0.21 12.32
CA LYS A 84 -11.22 -1.20 11.82
C LYS A 84 -10.77 -2.64 12.06
N ASN A 85 -10.03 -2.91 13.14
CA ASN A 85 -9.61 -4.25 13.53
C ASN A 85 -8.78 -4.98 12.44
N GLY A 86 -7.89 -4.25 11.77
CA GLY A 86 -7.02 -4.75 10.71
C GLY A 86 -7.58 -4.65 9.29
N LEU A 87 -8.83 -4.21 9.11
CA LEU A 87 -9.47 -4.19 7.79
C LEU A 87 -9.13 -2.91 6.99
N LEU A 88 -8.36 -3.05 5.92
CA LEU A 88 -8.15 -2.02 4.90
C LEU A 88 -9.28 -2.09 3.88
N GLU A 89 -9.97 -0.98 3.63
CA GLU A 89 -11.08 -0.91 2.67
C GLU A 89 -10.74 0.05 1.53
N PHE A 90 -10.67 -0.47 0.31
CA PHE A 90 -10.47 0.35 -0.89
C PHE A 90 -11.81 0.55 -1.58
N ASN A 91 -12.46 1.67 -1.30
CA ASN A 91 -13.76 2.05 -1.84
C ASN A 91 -13.64 2.64 -3.26
N TYR A 92 -13.13 1.85 -4.20
CA TYR A 92 -12.95 2.26 -5.59
C TYR A 92 -13.37 1.14 -6.55
N TYR A 93 -13.86 1.51 -7.73
CA TYR A 93 -14.22 0.58 -8.79
C TYR A 93 -13.07 0.50 -9.79
N LEU A 94 -12.42 -0.65 -9.88
CA LEU A 94 -11.41 -0.91 -10.91
C LEU A 94 -12.07 -1.62 -12.08
N THR A 95 -11.98 -1.04 -13.28
CA THR A 95 -12.63 -1.59 -14.48
C THR A 95 -11.64 -1.74 -15.62
N LEU A 96 -11.47 -2.97 -16.10
CA LEU A 96 -10.77 -3.28 -17.34
C LEU A 96 -11.79 -3.67 -18.40
N LYS A 97 -11.66 -3.11 -19.60
CA LYS A 97 -12.60 -3.34 -20.72
C LYS A 97 -11.91 -4.09 -21.86
N ASP A 98 -12.72 -4.62 -22.76
CA ASP A 98 -12.29 -5.29 -24.00
C ASP A 98 -11.34 -6.48 -23.77
N LEU A 99 -11.52 -7.19 -22.65
CA LEU A 99 -10.73 -8.35 -22.28
C LEU A 99 -11.09 -9.56 -23.15
N PRO A 100 -10.13 -10.28 -23.74
CA PRO A 100 -10.41 -11.54 -24.42
C PRO A 100 -10.77 -12.64 -23.41
N PRO A 101 -11.29 -13.81 -23.83
CA PRO A 101 -11.71 -14.87 -22.93
C PRO A 101 -10.57 -15.52 -22.14
N ASP A 102 -9.34 -15.45 -22.65
CA ASP A 102 -8.11 -15.98 -22.06
C ASP A 102 -7.33 -14.92 -21.27
N PHE A 103 -8.01 -13.84 -20.84
CA PHE A 103 -7.35 -12.78 -20.08
C PHE A 103 -6.75 -13.32 -18.77
N VAL A 104 -5.57 -12.82 -18.45
CA VAL A 104 -4.93 -13.00 -17.15
C VAL A 104 -4.49 -11.64 -16.68
N CYS A 105 -5.14 -11.13 -15.64
CA CYS A 105 -4.83 -9.84 -15.04
C CYS A 105 -4.19 -10.02 -13.67
N ALA A 106 -3.34 -9.07 -13.30
CA ALA A 106 -2.66 -9.04 -12.01
C ALA A 106 -3.27 -7.94 -11.15
N MET A 107 -3.74 -8.31 -9.97
CA MET A 107 -4.03 -7.37 -8.90
C MET A 107 -2.85 -7.37 -7.93
N GLU A 108 -2.27 -6.20 -7.71
CA GLU A 108 -1.05 -6.03 -6.94
C GLU A 108 -1.31 -5.01 -5.84
N ILE A 109 -0.91 -5.33 -4.62
CA ILE A 109 -0.98 -4.43 -3.48
C ILE A 109 0.43 -3.94 -3.21
N TYR A 110 0.59 -2.63 -3.21
CA TYR A 110 1.86 -2.00 -2.86
C TYR A 110 1.74 -1.30 -1.52
N GLY A 111 2.77 -1.46 -0.70
CA GLY A 111 2.93 -0.83 0.60
C GLY A 111 4.11 0.14 0.58
N LEU A 112 3.92 1.32 1.16
CA LEU A 112 4.97 2.30 1.42
C LEU A 112 5.06 2.54 2.92
N LYS A 113 6.21 2.21 3.50
CA LYS A 113 6.52 2.51 4.90
C LYS A 113 7.15 3.90 5.01
N THR A 114 6.59 4.76 5.86
CA THR A 114 7.16 6.07 6.14
C THR A 114 7.21 6.32 7.64
N LYS A 115 8.01 7.32 8.03
CA LYS A 115 8.02 7.81 9.40
C LYS A 115 6.88 8.81 9.60
N GLN A 116 6.06 8.62 10.64
CA GLN A 116 5.09 9.61 11.06
C GLN A 116 5.86 10.88 11.45
N GLU A 117 5.62 11.98 10.75
CA GLU A 117 6.31 13.24 11.03
C GLU A 117 5.84 13.79 12.39
N HIS A 118 6.70 13.68 13.40
CA HIS A 118 6.47 14.28 14.70
C HIS A 118 6.93 15.75 14.67
N ILE A 119 6.07 16.64 14.17
CA ILE A 119 6.34 18.08 14.28
C ILE A 119 6.16 18.49 15.75
N SER A 120 7.27 18.74 16.45
CA SER A 120 7.21 19.23 17.82
C SER A 120 6.57 20.62 17.87
N HIS A 121 5.77 20.87 18.90
CA HIS A 121 5.07 22.16 19.11
C HIS A 121 6.01 23.37 19.10
N GLU A 122 7.31 23.18 19.35
CA GLU A 122 8.33 24.23 19.31
C GLU A 122 8.61 24.78 17.91
N VAL A 123 8.45 23.96 16.86
CA VAL A 123 8.73 24.37 15.47
C VAL A 123 7.56 25.15 14.89
N LYS A 124 6.32 24.80 15.26
CA LYS A 124 5.09 25.43 14.75
C LYS A 124 4.92 26.90 15.22
N TYR A 125 5.46 27.27 16.38
CA TYR A 125 5.27 28.62 16.97
C TYR A 125 6.48 29.56 16.86
N ARG A 126 7.61 29.15 16.24
CA ARG A 126 8.75 30.06 16.02
C ARG A 126 8.63 30.96 14.79
N LEU A 127 7.55 30.87 14.02
CA LEU A 127 7.29 31.77 12.88
C LEU A 127 6.65 33.12 13.29
N GLY A 128 6.41 33.36 14.59
CA GLY A 128 5.69 34.56 15.07
C GLY A 128 6.47 35.51 15.98
N SER A 129 7.79 35.35 16.18
CA SER A 129 8.57 36.21 17.08
C SER A 129 9.92 36.58 16.46
N ALA A 130 9.87 37.51 15.51
CA ALA A 130 11.05 38.29 15.14
C ALA A 130 11.27 39.36 16.22
N SER A 131 12.00 39.03 17.28
CA SER A 131 12.59 40.06 18.15
C SER A 131 13.93 39.63 18.76
N THR A 132 14.91 40.50 18.58
CA THR A 132 16.18 40.65 19.34
C THR A 132 17.37 39.73 19.03
N LEU A 133 18.21 40.22 18.11
CA LEU A 133 19.66 40.43 18.28
C LEU A 133 20.39 39.51 19.29
N GLY A 134 20.91 38.38 18.81
CA GLY A 134 21.85 37.52 19.53
C GLY A 134 23.06 37.15 18.65
N LYS A 135 24.25 37.30 19.20
CA LYS A 135 25.56 37.39 18.52
C LYS A 135 25.97 36.12 17.74
N LYS A 136 26.66 36.37 16.62
CA LYS A 136 27.40 35.40 15.79
C LYS A 136 28.27 34.44 16.63
N GLN A 137 28.09 33.14 16.42
CA GLN A 137 29.16 32.15 16.56
C GLN A 137 29.19 31.29 15.30
N ARG A 138 30.29 31.41 14.53
CA ARG A 138 30.62 30.52 13.41
C ARG A 138 31.06 29.17 13.99
N PRO A 139 30.45 28.02 13.62
CA PRO A 139 31.10 26.75 13.84
C PRO A 139 32.20 26.58 12.78
N LYS A 140 33.40 26.22 13.24
CA LYS A 140 34.54 25.92 12.37
C LYS A 140 34.20 24.68 11.54
N PHE A 141 34.27 24.81 10.22
CA PHE A 141 34.14 23.72 9.27
C PHE A 141 35.37 22.81 9.42
N SER A 142 35.24 21.71 10.17
CA SER A 142 36.24 20.64 10.13
C SER A 142 35.97 19.80 8.90
N THR A 143 36.90 19.84 7.96
CA THR A 143 37.01 18.96 6.80
C THR A 143 36.92 17.49 7.25
N LEU A 144 35.72 16.90 7.11
CA LEU A 144 35.55 15.46 7.23
C LEU A 144 35.97 14.83 5.91
N LYS A 145 37.05 14.04 5.99
CA LYS A 145 37.52 13.14 4.94
C LYS A 145 36.36 12.22 4.53
N PRO A 146 36.16 11.92 3.24
CA PRO A 146 35.21 10.90 2.84
C PRO A 146 35.77 9.54 3.27
N SER A 147 35.23 8.99 4.35
CA SER A 147 35.45 7.58 4.70
C SER A 147 34.65 6.73 3.72
N PHE A 148 35.37 6.03 2.85
CA PHE A 148 34.89 4.79 2.23
C PHE A 148 34.52 3.79 3.34
N GLY A 149 33.44 3.03 3.14
CA GLY A 149 33.19 1.79 3.89
C GLY A 149 32.10 1.89 4.95
N GLY A 150 30.86 1.73 4.50
CA GLY A 150 29.71 1.42 5.34
C GLY A 150 28.47 1.47 4.47
N SER A 151 27.93 0.31 4.11
CA SER A 151 26.67 0.17 3.39
C SER A 151 25.51 0.70 4.23
N SER A 152 25.43 2.02 4.37
CA SER A 152 24.17 2.71 4.65
C SER A 152 23.49 2.84 3.30
N ALA A 153 22.86 1.74 2.86
CA ALA A 153 21.86 1.84 1.82
C ALA A 153 20.80 2.79 2.38
N VAL A 154 20.77 4.02 1.87
CA VAL A 154 19.63 4.90 2.00
C VAL A 154 18.49 4.11 1.36
N VAL A 155 17.71 3.39 2.18
CA VAL A 155 16.48 2.75 1.72
C VAL A 155 15.56 3.92 1.43
N GLU A 156 15.53 4.35 0.17
CA GLU A 156 14.60 5.36 -0.27
C GLU A 156 13.18 4.85 0.04
N PRO A 157 12.32 5.69 0.65
CA PRO A 157 10.94 5.33 0.87
C PRO A 157 10.28 5.12 -0.50
N ALA A 158 10.09 3.86 -0.87
CA ALA A 158 9.51 3.45 -2.13
C ALA A 158 8.37 2.47 -1.88
N PHE A 159 7.39 2.48 -2.77
CA PHE A 159 6.34 1.47 -2.78
C PHE A 159 6.94 0.11 -3.10
N GLN A 160 6.65 -0.87 -2.27
CA GLN A 160 7.06 -2.26 -2.43
C GLN A 160 5.83 -3.11 -2.69
N LEU A 161 5.94 -4.10 -3.57
CA LEU A 161 4.90 -5.11 -3.75
C LEU A 161 4.79 -5.93 -2.45
N VAL A 162 3.62 -5.90 -1.80
CA VAL A 162 3.36 -6.60 -0.53
C VAL A 162 2.31 -7.70 -0.65
N GLY A 163 1.70 -7.85 -1.82
CA GLY A 163 0.80 -8.96 -2.10
C GLY A 163 0.36 -8.94 -3.56
N ARG A 164 0.10 -10.11 -4.11
CA ARG A 164 -0.31 -10.29 -5.50
C ARG A 164 -1.46 -11.29 -5.63
N LEU A 165 -2.34 -11.04 -6.58
CA LEU A 165 -3.41 -11.96 -6.96
C LEU A 165 -3.54 -11.99 -8.47
N THR A 166 -3.59 -13.19 -9.03
CA THR A 166 -3.91 -13.40 -10.44
C THR A 166 -5.41 -13.60 -10.58
N ILE A 167 -6.02 -12.89 -11.52
CA ILE A 167 -7.46 -12.97 -11.81
C ILE A 167 -7.62 -13.30 -13.29
N ASP A 168 -8.46 -14.30 -13.54
CA ASP A 168 -8.80 -14.84 -14.86
C ASP A 168 -10.31 -15.11 -14.95
N ILE A 169 -10.74 -15.77 -16.03
CA ILE A 169 -12.14 -16.12 -16.27
C ILE A 169 -12.70 -17.15 -15.27
N ASP A 170 -11.84 -17.97 -14.66
CA ASP A 170 -12.23 -19.02 -13.72
C ASP A 170 -12.26 -18.53 -12.27
N THR A 171 -11.87 -17.28 -12.04
CA THR A 171 -11.89 -16.64 -10.72
C THR A 171 -13.33 -16.35 -10.28
N GLN A 172 -13.95 -17.31 -9.59
CA GLN A 172 -15.35 -17.21 -9.13
C GLN A 172 -15.51 -16.95 -7.62
N SER A 173 -14.44 -17.07 -6.84
CA SER A 173 -14.51 -16.86 -5.38
C SER A 173 -14.52 -15.38 -5.01
N ARG A 174 -15.35 -15.03 -4.02
CA ARG A 174 -15.34 -13.71 -3.37
C ARG A 174 -14.23 -13.58 -2.33
N LYS A 175 -13.64 -14.69 -1.92
CA LYS A 175 -12.56 -14.74 -0.95
C LYS A 175 -11.36 -15.38 -1.62
N LEU A 176 -10.32 -14.61 -1.80
CA LEU A 176 -9.11 -15.02 -2.51
C LEU A 176 -7.93 -14.86 -1.55
N THR A 177 -6.87 -15.62 -1.78
CA THR A 177 -5.66 -15.55 -0.96
C THR A 177 -4.58 -14.83 -1.75
N LEU A 178 -3.90 -13.89 -1.11
CA LEU A 178 -2.78 -13.20 -1.73
C LEU A 178 -1.56 -14.14 -1.80
N GLN A 179 -0.82 -14.02 -2.90
CA GLN A 179 0.48 -14.62 -3.12
C GLN A 179 1.56 -13.60 -2.75
N ASP A 180 2.76 -14.10 -2.43
CA ASP A 180 3.95 -13.29 -2.14
C ASP A 180 3.70 -12.19 -1.07
N VAL A 181 2.96 -12.55 -0.02
CA VAL A 181 2.56 -11.62 1.04
C VAL A 181 3.77 -11.18 1.85
N LEU A 182 3.94 -9.86 2.00
CA LEU A 182 4.94 -9.25 2.85
C LEU A 182 4.28 -8.36 3.91
N ALA A 183 4.99 -8.19 5.02
CA ALA A 183 4.55 -7.34 6.11
C ALA A 183 4.20 -5.91 5.63
N PRO A 184 3.14 -5.29 6.18
CA PRO A 184 2.36 -5.73 7.34
C PRO A 184 1.01 -6.36 6.98
N LEU A 185 0.87 -6.86 5.75
CA LEU A 185 -0.29 -7.66 5.35
C LEU A 185 -0.20 -9.06 5.97
#